data_AF-A0A9D7DH31-F1
#
_entry.id   AF-A0A9D7DH31-F1
#
_cell.length_a   1.000
_cell.length_b   1.000
_cell.length_c   1.000
_cell.angle_alpha   90.00
_cell.angle_beta   90.00
_cell.angle_gamma   90.00
#
_symmetry.space_group_name_H-M   'P 1'
#
loop_
_entity.id
_entity.type
_entity.pdbx_description
1 polymer ?
#
loop_
_entity_poly.entity_id
_entity_poly.type
_entity_poly.pdbx_seq_one_letter_code
_entity_poly.pdbx_strand_id
1 'polypeptide(L)'
;MAQHRWNRRFMQDAEAAPDNLVYFEPDLVRRRRYAERKREQMRAEEIDRSGSSRHLERAAKRLKHVNAIDRVLYVPQWDMAKAEMAMRKAGVTGAVSNLCGTRRKIVTNGRR
;
A
#
# COMPACT_ATOMS: atom_id res chain seq x y z
N MET A 1 -23.41 -0.84 -45.37
CA MET A 1 -23.65 -1.18 -43.95
C MET A 1 -22.33 -1.12 -43.21
N ALA A 2 -22.37 -0.75 -41.92
CA ALA A 2 -21.28 -0.80 -40.93
C ALA A 2 -20.14 0.21 -41.09
N GLN A 3 -20.12 1.25 -40.24
CA GLN A 3 -18.89 1.69 -39.53
C GLN A 3 -19.10 2.93 -38.63
N HIS A 4 -20.02 2.90 -37.66
CA HIS A 4 -20.05 3.88 -36.57
C HIS A 4 -20.30 3.20 -35.22
N ARG A 5 -19.37 2.32 -34.81
CA ARG A 5 -19.35 1.69 -33.47
C ARG A 5 -18.10 2.09 -32.68
N TRP A 6 -17.58 3.28 -32.93
CA TRP A 6 -16.60 3.95 -32.10
C TRP A 6 -17.32 5.03 -31.28
N ASN A 7 -17.04 5.12 -29.98
CA ASN A 7 -17.40 6.25 -29.10
C ASN A 7 -18.75 6.24 -28.38
N ARG A 8 -19.49 5.13 -28.25
CA ARG A 8 -20.71 5.13 -27.42
C ARG A 8 -20.46 5.10 -25.90
N ARG A 9 -19.23 4.80 -25.45
CA ARG A 9 -18.86 4.75 -24.02
C ARG A 9 -18.30 6.07 -23.48
N PHE A 10 -17.91 7.00 -24.35
CA PHE A 10 -17.36 8.30 -23.93
C PHE A 10 -18.45 9.30 -23.50
N MET A 11 -19.70 9.09 -23.96
CA MET A 11 -20.84 9.98 -23.69
C MET A 11 -21.72 9.54 -22.52
N GLN A 12 -21.57 8.31 -21.99
CA GLN A 12 -22.43 7.79 -20.92
C GLN A 12 -22.13 8.37 -19.54
N ASP A 13 -20.96 9.01 -19.36
CA ASP A 13 -20.56 9.61 -18.08
C ASP A 13 -20.84 11.13 -18.01
N ALA A 14 -21.37 11.75 -19.07
CA ALA A 14 -21.61 13.19 -19.13
C ALA A 14 -22.82 13.67 -18.31
N GLU A 15 -23.75 12.76 -17.97
CA GLU A 15 -25.00 13.07 -17.27
C GLU A 15 -25.00 12.69 -15.78
N ALA A 16 -23.89 12.16 -15.25
CA ALA A 16 -23.74 11.99 -13.82
C ALA A 16 -23.56 13.37 -13.18
N ALA A 17 -24.59 13.84 -12.46
CA ALA A 17 -24.55 15.12 -11.75
C ALA A 17 -23.28 15.19 -10.87
N PRO A 18 -22.45 16.24 -11.02
CA PRO A 18 -21.20 16.35 -10.28
C PRO A 18 -21.51 16.66 -8.81
N ASP A 19 -21.21 15.71 -7.93
CA ASP A 19 -21.42 15.80 -6.47
C ASP A 19 -20.37 16.71 -5.77
N ASN A 20 -19.92 17.75 -6.47
CA ASN A 20 -18.79 18.61 -6.09
C ASN A 20 -19.09 20.08 -6.40
N LEU A 21 -19.87 20.70 -5.51
CA LEU A 21 -20.29 22.11 -5.56
C LEU A 21 -19.17 23.17 -5.48
N VAL A 22 -17.90 22.80 -5.30
CA VAL A 22 -16.85 23.78 -4.93
C VAL A 22 -15.73 23.94 -5.96
N TYR A 23 -15.33 22.92 -6.73
CA TYR A 23 -14.31 23.09 -7.78
C TYR A 23 -14.45 22.02 -8.87
N PHE A 24 -14.46 22.45 -10.13
CA PHE A 24 -14.47 21.58 -11.32
C PHE A 24 -13.08 20.96 -11.50
N GLU A 25 -12.81 19.87 -10.77
CA GLU A 25 -11.59 19.12 -11.00
C GLU A 25 -11.71 18.33 -12.32
N PRO A 26 -10.72 18.42 -13.23
CA PRO A 26 -10.73 17.66 -14.47
C PRO A 26 -10.80 16.14 -14.21
N ASP A 27 -11.54 15.40 -15.05
CA ASP A 27 -11.77 13.95 -14.89
C ASP A 27 -10.48 13.13 -14.74
N LEU A 28 -9.42 13.54 -15.44
CA LEU A 28 -8.11 12.89 -15.35
C LEU A 28 -7.50 12.99 -13.95
N VAL A 29 -7.68 14.14 -13.28
CA VAL A 29 -7.20 14.38 -11.91
C VAL A 29 -8.00 13.54 -10.92
N ARG A 30 -9.31 13.41 -11.11
CA ARG A 30 -10.19 12.54 -10.31
C ARG A 30 -9.77 11.07 -10.42
N ARG A 31 -9.53 10.57 -11.64
CA ARG A 31 -9.07 9.19 -11.87
C ARG A 31 -7.70 8.93 -11.24
N ARG A 32 -6.77 9.89 -11.33
CA ARG A 32 -5.45 9.79 -10.71
C ARG A 32 -5.56 9.67 -9.18
N ARG A 33 -6.33 10.56 -8.53
CA ARG A 33 -6.55 10.50 -7.08
C ARG A 33 -7.22 9.21 -6.63
N TYR A 34 -8.21 8.72 -7.37
CA TYR A 34 -8.85 7.44 -7.06
C TYR A 34 -7.85 6.28 -7.12
N ALA A 35 -7.00 6.23 -8.14
CA ALA A 35 -5.96 5.22 -8.28
C ALA A 35 -4.91 5.30 -7.15
N GLU A 36 -4.51 6.51 -6.73
CA GLU A 36 -3.61 6.72 -5.59
C GLU A 36 -4.20 6.19 -4.29
N ARG A 37 -5.46 6.56 -3.95
CA ARG A 37 -6.15 6.03 -2.77
C ARG A 37 -6.25 4.50 -2.80
N LYS A 38 -6.55 3.91 -3.96
CA LYS A 38 -6.64 2.46 -4.09
C LYS A 38 -5.29 1.78 -3.86
N ARG A 39 -4.19 2.39 -4.34
CA ARG A 39 -2.82 1.91 -4.10
C ARG A 39 -2.45 2.01 -2.63
N GLU A 40 -2.78 3.12 -1.97
CA GLU A 40 -2.56 3.30 -0.53
C GLU A 40 -3.31 2.24 0.29
N GLN A 41 -4.56 1.94 -0.06
CA GLN A 41 -5.33 0.89 0.63
C GLN A 41 -4.72 -0.51 0.48
N MET A 42 -3.99 -0.77 -0.60
CA MET A 42 -3.35 -2.08 -0.83
C MET A 42 -2.01 -2.23 -0.12
N ARG A 43 -1.44 -1.14 0.42
CA ARG A 43 -0.12 -1.11 1.04
C ARG A 43 -0.21 -0.70 2.51
N ALA A 44 0.24 -1.57 3.40
CA ALA A 44 0.38 -1.27 4.81
C ALA A 44 1.83 -0.93 5.12
N GLU A 45 2.05 0.24 5.72
CA GLU A 45 3.36 0.70 6.14
C GLU A 45 3.38 0.95 7.64
N GLU A 46 4.45 0.50 8.30
CA GLU A 46 4.65 0.71 9.72
C GLU A 46 6.10 1.15 9.94
N ILE A 47 6.31 2.15 10.79
CA ILE A 47 7.65 2.70 11.05
C ILE A 47 7.97 2.50 12.52
N ASP A 48 9.06 1.80 12.81
CA ASP A 48 9.58 1.62 14.16
C ASP A 48 11.01 2.16 14.24
N ARG A 49 11.23 3.17 15.08
CA ARG A 49 12.55 3.79 15.32
C ARG A 49 13.19 3.38 16.64
N SER A 50 12.53 2.53 17.42
CA SER A 50 12.90 2.25 18.80
C SER A 50 13.95 1.15 18.94
N GLY A 51 14.02 0.23 17.96
CA GLY A 51 14.98 -0.88 17.95
C GLY A 51 14.77 -1.95 19.03
N SER A 52 13.70 -1.82 19.82
CA SER A 52 13.29 -2.80 20.82
C SER A 52 12.56 -3.96 20.18
N SER A 53 12.93 -5.20 20.51
CA SER A 53 12.28 -6.42 20.00
C SER A 53 10.77 -6.42 20.28
N ARG A 54 10.35 -5.95 21.46
CA ARG A 54 8.94 -5.88 21.85
C ARG A 54 8.14 -4.93 20.94
N HIS A 55 8.73 -3.80 20.55
CA HIS A 55 8.07 -2.85 19.67
C HIS A 55 8.02 -3.36 18.24
N LEU A 56 9.10 -3.98 17.74
CA LEU A 56 9.14 -4.62 16.43
C LEU A 56 8.10 -5.74 16.29
N GLU A 57 7.91 -6.56 17.32
CA GLU A 57 6.85 -7.58 17.33
C GLU A 57 5.46 -6.95 17.31
N ARG A 58 5.24 -5.86 18.06
CA ARG A 58 3.96 -5.15 18.08
C ARG A 58 3.66 -4.53 16.71
N ALA A 59 4.66 -3.92 16.08
CA ALA A 59 4.60 -3.37 14.73
C ALA A 59 4.27 -4.46 13.70
N ALA A 60 4.96 -5.60 13.76
CA ALA A 60 4.66 -6.74 12.90
C ALA A 60 3.23 -7.27 13.11
N LYS A 61 2.74 -7.36 14.36
CA LYS A 61 1.36 -7.74 14.65
C LYS A 61 0.35 -6.74 14.07
N ARG A 62 0.60 -5.43 14.15
CA ARG A 62 -0.24 -4.42 13.49
C ARG A 62 -0.34 -4.69 12.00
N LEU A 63 0.79 -4.91 11.32
CA LEU A 63 0.83 -5.26 9.90
C LEU A 63 0.08 -6.55 9.57
N LYS A 64 0.03 -7.52 10.48
CA LYS A 64 -0.72 -8.79 10.28
C LYS A 64 -2.22 -8.56 10.14
N HIS A 65 -2.77 -7.63 10.91
CA HIS A 65 -4.21 -7.38 10.96
C HIS A 65 -4.70 -6.47 9.82
N VAL A 66 -3.78 -5.80 9.11
CA VAL A 66 -4.14 -5.01 7.94
C VAL A 66 -4.29 -5.95 6.74
N ASN A 67 -5.45 -5.89 6.08
CA ASN A 67 -5.73 -6.63 4.85
C ASN A 67 -5.06 -5.97 3.62
N ALA A 68 -3.75 -5.79 3.70
CA ALA A 68 -2.92 -5.25 2.64
C ALA A 68 -2.15 -6.39 1.94
N ILE A 69 -1.97 -6.21 0.63
CA ILE A 69 -1.16 -7.09 -0.23
C ILE A 69 0.31 -6.85 0.08
N ASP A 70 0.72 -5.57 0.08
CA ASP A 70 2.08 -5.16 0.35
C ASP A 70 2.22 -4.65 1.79
N ARG A 71 2.99 -5.37 2.62
CA ARG A 71 3.24 -5.01 4.02
C ARG A 71 4.70 -4.66 4.19
N VAL A 72 5.00 -3.46 4.67
CA VAL A 72 6.36 -2.97 4.82
C VAL A 72 6.60 -2.44 6.23
N LEU A 73 7.63 -2.98 6.90
CA LEU A 73 8.12 -2.49 8.18
C LEU A 73 9.41 -1.68 7.95
N TYR A 74 9.39 -0.39 8.25
CA TYR A 74 10.54 0.49 8.17
C TYR A 74 11.26 0.59 9.50
N VAL A 75 12.57 0.34 9.49
CA VAL A 75 13.41 0.32 10.70
C VAL A 75 14.78 0.94 10.47
N PRO A 76 15.50 1.36 11.54
CA PRO A 76 16.91 1.69 11.43
C PRO A 76 17.73 0.54 10.84
N GLN A 77 18.81 0.89 10.13
CA GLN A 77 19.65 -0.05 9.41
C GLN A 77 20.21 -1.19 10.29
N TRP A 78 20.52 -0.87 11.54
CA TRP A 78 21.10 -1.78 12.52
C TRP A 78 20.09 -2.77 13.10
N ASP A 79 18.78 -2.49 13.02
CA ASP A 79 17.72 -3.35 13.53
C ASP A 79 17.04 -4.23 12.47
N MET A 80 17.43 -4.11 11.20
CA MET A 80 16.80 -4.86 10.11
C MET A 80 16.74 -6.37 10.37
N ALA A 81 17.79 -6.96 10.95
CA ALA A 81 17.82 -8.39 11.27
C ALA A 81 16.82 -8.76 12.39
N LYS A 82 16.65 -7.91 13.40
CA LYS A 82 15.66 -8.11 14.47
C LYS A 82 14.25 -7.98 13.93
N ALA A 83 14.02 -7.01 13.04
CA ALA A 83 12.73 -6.77 12.40
C ALA A 83 12.31 -7.95 11.51
N GLU A 84 13.26 -8.52 10.76
CA GLU A 84 13.06 -9.73 9.97
C GLU A 84 12.60 -10.90 10.85
N MET A 85 13.30 -11.14 11.97
CA MET A 85 12.91 -12.17 12.93
C MET A 85 11.54 -11.90 13.56
N ALA A 86 11.22 -10.65 13.89
CA ALA A 86 9.93 -10.26 14.45
C ALA A 86 8.78 -10.49 13.46
N MET A 87 8.97 -10.16 12.18
CA MET A 87 7.97 -10.43 11.13
C MET A 87 7.76 -11.93 10.91
N ARG A 88 8.85 -12.73 10.88
CA ARG A 88 8.76 -14.19 10.79
C ARG A 88 8.03 -14.78 11.99
N LYS A 89 8.38 -14.36 13.20
CA LYS A 89 7.74 -14.80 14.45
C LYS A 89 6.26 -14.44 14.50
N ALA A 90 5.87 -13.27 13.97
CA ALA A 90 4.48 -12.88 13.85
C ALA A 90 3.70 -13.65 12.74
N GLY A 91 4.42 -14.36 11.86
CA GLY A 91 3.87 -15.06 10.70
C GLY A 91 3.41 -14.12 9.59
N VAL A 92 4.05 -12.95 9.46
CA VAL A 92 3.70 -11.93 8.47
C VAL A 92 4.60 -12.08 7.26
N THR A 93 3.99 -12.25 6.09
CA THR A 93 4.65 -12.09 4.79
C THR A 93 4.72 -10.61 4.43
N GLY A 94 5.86 -10.15 3.93
CA GLY A 94 6.02 -8.75 3.54
C GLY A 94 7.48 -8.39 3.30
N ALA A 95 7.83 -7.14 3.58
CA ALA A 95 9.21 -6.65 3.48
C ALA A 95 9.61 -5.84 4.71
N VAL A 96 10.89 -5.89 5.03
CA VAL A 96 11.56 -4.97 5.95
C VAL A 96 12.41 -4.03 5.12
N SER A 97 12.25 -2.72 5.29
CA SER A 97 13.07 -1.71 4.64
C SER A 97 13.82 -0.89 5.68
N ASN A 98 15.01 -0.42 5.35
CA ASN A 98 15.62 0.62 6.14
C ASN A 98 14.89 1.97 5.93
N LEU A 99 15.01 2.88 6.89
CA LEU A 99 14.40 4.22 6.82
C LEU A 99 14.86 5.03 5.60
N CYS A 100 16.09 4.82 5.14
CA CYS A 100 16.63 5.50 3.96
C CYS A 100 16.17 4.89 2.63
N GLY A 101 15.47 3.74 2.65
CA GLY A 101 15.00 3.04 1.46
C GLY A 101 16.08 2.34 0.62
N THR A 102 17.36 2.43 0.99
CA THR A 102 18.47 1.84 0.23
C THR A 102 18.59 0.32 0.40
N ARG A 103 18.10 -0.24 1.51
CA ARG A 103 18.17 -1.69 1.80
C ARG A 103 16.80 -2.22 2.13
N ARG A 104 16.40 -3.27 1.41
CA ARG A 104 15.12 -3.95 1.58
C ARG A 104 15.34 -5.46 1.64
N LYS A 105 14.66 -6.12 2.57
CA LYS A 105 14.63 -7.57 2.72
C LYS A 105 13.20 -8.08 2.60
N ILE A 106 13.01 -9.09 1.77
CA ILE A 106 11.70 -9.75 1.63
C ILE A 106 11.59 -10.83 2.70
N VAL A 107 10.49 -10.81 3.44
CA VAL A 107 10.15 -11.81 4.45
C VAL A 107 9.05 -12.70 3.87
N THR A 108 9.43 -13.91 3.49
CA THR A 108 8.50 -14.97 3.15
C THR A 108 8.26 -15.82 4.38
N ASN A 109 7.01 -16.19 4.62
CA ASN A 109 6.67 -17.16 5.64
C ASN A 109 6.88 -18.54 5.01
N GLY A 110 8.00 -19.18 5.33
CA GLY A 110 8.35 -20.49 4.81
C GLY A 110 7.41 -21.55 5.37
N ARG A 111 6.22 -21.70 4.80
CA ARG A 111 5.53 -22.98 4.79
C ARG A 111 6.13 -23.80 3.65
N ARG A 112 7.14 -24.62 3.98
CA ARG A 112 7.34 -25.92 3.34
C ARG A 112 6.67 -26.95 4.24
#